data_AF-A0ABD5V724-F1
#
_entry.id   AF-A0ABD5V724-F1
#
_cell.length_a   1.000
_cell.length_b   1.000
_cell.length_c   1.000
_cell.angle_alpha   90.00
_cell.angle_beta   90.00
_cell.angle_gamma   90.00
#
_symmetry.space_group_name_H-M   'P 1'
#
loop_
_entity.id
_entity.type
_entity.pdbx_description
1 polymer ?
#
loop_
_entity_poly.entity_id
_entity_poly.type
_entity_poly.pdbx_seq_one_letter_code
_entity_poly.pdbx_strand_id
1 'polypeptide(L)'
;MDYDGLTSAEDGRQQNPDLDSYRLGNFKQGWTRAIEGQQYESVLDELKWNNLGWRLGKLFGPTSDELREEMFKWCVEQQKDEPTK
;
A
#
# COMPACT_ATOMS: atom_id res chain seq x y z
N MET A 1 -7.75 16.79 13.05
CA MET A 1 -7.77 15.43 12.50
C MET A 1 -6.48 14.80 12.93
N ASP A 2 -6.52 13.91 13.93
CA ASP A 2 -5.39 13.02 14.18
C ASP A 2 -5.38 12.04 13.02
N TYR A 3 -4.46 12.25 12.07
CA TYR A 3 -4.07 11.18 11.18
C TYR A 3 -3.21 10.26 12.02
N ASP A 4 -3.84 9.24 12.60
CA ASP A 4 -3.14 8.10 13.21
C ASP A 4 -2.49 7.30 12.07
N GLY A 5 -1.40 7.87 11.55
CA GLY A 5 -0.68 7.36 10.39
C GLY A 5 0.23 6.23 10.83
N LEU A 6 0.18 5.10 10.11
CA LEU A 6 1.17 4.04 10.36
C LEU A 6 2.58 4.56 10.16
N THR A 7 3.42 4.22 11.12
CA THR A 7 4.86 4.45 11.10
C THR A 7 5.56 3.31 10.37
N SER A 8 6.84 3.49 10.03
CA SER A 8 7.69 2.40 9.52
C SER A 8 7.84 1.26 10.54
N ALA A 9 7.59 1.51 11.84
CA ALA A 9 7.62 0.46 12.85
C ALA A 9 6.53 -0.61 12.61
N GLU A 10 5.42 -0.21 12.01
CA GLU A 10 4.21 -1.01 11.78
C GLU A 10 4.13 -1.58 10.35
N ASP A 11 5.26 -1.59 9.63
CA ASP A 11 5.34 -2.24 8.32
C ASP A 11 5.45 -3.76 8.45
N GLY A 12 4.34 -4.45 8.18
CA GLY A 12 4.25 -5.92 8.14
C GLY A 12 4.27 -6.50 6.72
N ARG A 13 4.59 -5.70 5.70
CA ARG A 13 4.85 -6.24 4.37
C ARG A 13 6.03 -7.22 4.49
N GLN A 14 5.90 -8.41 3.89
CA GLN A 14 6.93 -9.45 3.99
C GLN A 14 8.31 -8.96 3.51
N GLN A 15 9.37 -9.32 4.26
CA GLN A 15 10.77 -8.90 4.04
C GLN A 15 11.43 -9.41 2.75
N ASN A 16 10.75 -10.27 1.97
CA ASN A 16 11.18 -10.55 0.60
C ASN A 16 10.22 -9.86 -0.38
N PRO A 17 10.45 -8.59 -0.74
CA PRO A 17 9.50 -7.74 -1.46
C PRO A 17 9.48 -8.00 -2.98
N ASP A 18 9.92 -9.16 -3.45
CA ASP A 18 9.86 -9.55 -4.87
C ASP A 18 8.56 -9.11 -5.55
N LEU A 19 8.71 -8.62 -6.79
CA LEU A 19 7.62 -8.21 -7.66
C LEU A 19 6.77 -9.45 -8.01
N ASP A 20 5.82 -9.77 -7.13
CA ASP A 20 4.83 -10.81 -7.39
C ASP A 20 3.53 -10.15 -7.88
N SER A 21 3.02 -10.65 -9.00
CA SER A 21 1.71 -10.35 -9.56
C SER A 21 0.58 -10.38 -8.52
N TYR A 22 0.65 -11.26 -7.51
CA TYR A 22 -0.31 -11.32 -6.41
C TYR A 22 -0.30 -10.04 -5.56
N ARG A 23 0.89 -9.52 -5.26
CA ARG A 23 1.08 -8.30 -4.44
C ARG A 23 0.63 -7.06 -5.20
N LEU A 24 0.98 -6.97 -6.49
CA LEU A 24 0.51 -5.90 -7.38
C LEU A 24 -1.02 -5.90 -7.46
N GLY A 25 -1.64 -7.09 -7.62
CA GLY A 25 -3.09 -7.23 -7.65
C GLY A 25 -3.75 -6.76 -6.34
N ASN A 26 -3.19 -7.15 -5.19
CA ASN A 26 -3.68 -6.69 -3.88
C ASN A 26 -3.55 -5.17 -3.70
N PHE A 27 -2.43 -4.58 -4.12
CA PHE A 27 -2.21 -3.14 -4.10
C PHE A 27 -3.24 -2.40 -4.96
N LYS A 28 -3.40 -2.81 -6.23
CA LYS A 28 -4.38 -2.22 -7.15
C LYS A 28 -5.81 -2.36 -6.64
N GLN A 29 -6.16 -3.52 -6.07
CA GLN A 29 -7.47 -3.74 -5.45
C GLN A 29 -7.72 -2.76 -4.29
N GLY A 30 -6.73 -2.57 -3.41
CA GLY A 30 -6.84 -1.61 -2.31
C GLY A 30 -7.12 -0.19 -2.79
N TRP A 31 -6.39 0.24 -3.81
CA TRP A 31 -6.59 1.54 -4.45
C TRP A 31 -8.00 1.69 -5.03
N THR A 32 -8.49 0.66 -5.74
CA THR A 32 -9.85 0.65 -6.28
C THR A 32 -10.90 0.76 -5.18
N ARG A 33 -10.74 0.04 -4.06
CA ARG A 33 -11.66 0.15 -2.92
C ARG A 33 -11.70 1.56 -2.34
N ALA A 34 -10.56 2.26 -2.30
CA ALA A 34 -10.49 3.62 -1.79
C ALA A 34 -11.24 4.63 -2.67
N ILE A 35 -11.10 4.53 -4.00
CA ILE A 35 -11.81 5.40 -4.94
C ILE A 35 -13.31 5.10 -4.99
N GLU A 36 -13.72 3.86 -4.70
CA GLU A 36 -15.11 3.46 -4.56
C GLU A 36 -15.75 3.86 -3.22
N GLY A 37 -14.97 4.48 -2.31
CA GLY A 37 -15.46 4.98 -1.03
C GLY A 37 -15.58 3.93 0.08
N GLN A 38 -15.06 2.71 -0.13
CA GLN A 38 -15.07 1.67 0.90
C GLN A 38 -14.24 2.09 2.11
N GLN A 39 -14.80 1.96 3.31
CA GLN A 39 -14.12 2.23 4.57
C GLN A 39 -13.46 0.94 5.08
N TYR A 40 -12.24 1.07 5.61
CA TYR A 40 -11.56 0.00 6.34
C TYR A 40 -11.65 0.31 7.83
N GLU A 41 -12.57 -0.34 8.55
CA GLU A 41 -12.86 -0.02 9.95
C GLU A 41 -11.89 -0.68 10.95
N SER A 42 -11.00 -1.61 10.54
CA SER A 42 -10.27 -2.46 11.51
C SER A 42 -8.97 -3.12 11.02
N VAL A 43 -8.31 -2.61 9.97
CA VAL A 43 -7.12 -3.28 9.38
C VAL A 43 -5.93 -2.33 9.24
N LEU A 44 -5.71 -1.47 10.24
CA LEU A 44 -4.66 -0.45 10.17
C LEU A 44 -3.46 -0.70 11.08
N ASP A 45 -3.48 -1.67 12.00
CA ASP A 45 -2.35 -1.90 12.93
C ASP A 45 -1.07 -2.42 12.25
N GLU A 46 -1.18 -2.95 11.03
CA GLU A 46 -0.06 -3.50 10.27
C GLU A 46 -0.18 -3.13 8.79
N LEU A 47 0.89 -2.60 8.19
CA LEU A 47 0.92 -2.26 6.76
C LEU A 47 0.95 -3.54 5.91
N LYS A 48 0.03 -3.65 4.96
CA LYS A 48 -0.07 -4.72 3.96
C LYS A 48 -0.22 -4.09 2.58
N TRP A 49 0.13 -4.80 1.51
CA TRP A 49 0.02 -4.27 0.14
C TRP A 49 -1.38 -3.72 -0.19
N ASN A 50 -2.44 -4.39 0.27
CA ASN A 50 -3.81 -3.93 0.05
C ASN A 50 -4.14 -2.63 0.80
N ASN A 51 -3.82 -2.52 2.10
CA ASN A 51 -4.14 -1.29 2.84
C ASN A 51 -3.21 -0.13 2.45
N LEU A 52 -1.97 -0.39 2.01
CA LEU A 52 -1.10 0.60 1.40
C LEU A 52 -1.77 1.17 0.14
N GLY A 53 -2.20 0.30 -0.79
CA GLY A 53 -2.93 0.71 -1.99
C GLY A 53 -4.18 1.53 -1.65
N TRP A 54 -4.94 1.12 -0.62
CA TRP A 54 -6.10 1.87 -0.14
C TRP A 54 -5.74 3.27 0.36
N ARG A 55 -4.71 3.40 1.20
CA ARG A 55 -4.26 4.70 1.72
C ARG A 55 -3.79 5.63 0.60
N LEU A 56 -3.00 5.11 -0.34
CA LEU A 56 -2.55 5.90 -1.48
C LEU A 56 -3.73 6.27 -2.40
N GLY A 57 -4.71 5.39 -2.58
CA GLY A 57 -5.94 5.72 -3.30
C GLY A 57 -6.80 6.77 -2.60
N LYS A 58 -6.83 6.79 -1.26
CA LYS A 58 -7.48 7.87 -0.48
C LYS A 58 -6.75 9.20 -0.65
N LEU A 59 -5.43 9.18 -0.75
CA LEU A 59 -4.59 10.36 -0.87
C LEU A 59 -4.61 10.95 -2.29
N PHE A 60 -4.45 10.12 -3.31
CA PHE A 60 -4.25 10.54 -4.70
C PHE A 60 -5.50 10.44 -5.57
N GLY A 61 -6.50 9.65 -5.18
CA GLY A 61 -7.73 9.47 -5.95
C GLY A 61 -7.55 8.65 -7.24
N PRO A 62 -8.45 8.81 -8.23
CA PRO A 62 -8.38 8.08 -9.50
C PRO A 62 -7.11 8.40 -10.30
N THR A 63 -6.39 7.36 -10.72
CA THR A 63 -5.21 7.45 -11.60
C THR A 63 -5.11 6.22 -12.52
N SER A 64 -4.25 6.26 -13.54
CA SER A 64 -4.07 5.17 -14.51
C SER A 64 -3.49 3.91 -13.86
N ASP A 65 -3.66 2.76 -14.53
CA ASP A 65 -3.15 1.49 -14.01
C ASP A 65 -1.62 1.43 -14.03
N GLU A 66 -0.99 2.09 -15.02
CA GLU A 66 0.46 2.21 -15.12
C GLU A 66 1.04 3.02 -13.94
N LEU A 67 0.44 4.15 -13.58
CA LEU A 67 0.89 4.97 -12.46
C LEU A 67 0.74 4.23 -11.12
N ARG A 68 -0.29 3.40 -10.96
CA ARG A 68 -0.44 2.53 -9.78
C ARG A 68 0.68 1.48 -9.74
N GLU A 69 1.06 0.92 -10.89
CA GLU A 69 2.14 -0.05 -10.97
C GLU A 69 3.52 0.57 -10.72
N GLU A 70 3.78 1.77 -11.24
CA GLU A 70 5.00 2.53 -10.96
C GLU A 70 5.13 2.84 -9.47
N MET A 71 4.04 3.27 -8.84
CA MET A 71 4.00 3.52 -7.40
C MET A 71 4.27 2.23 -6.60
N PHE A 72 3.67 1.10 -7.01
CA PHE A 72 3.95 -0.19 -6.41
C PHE A 72 5.43 -0.58 -6.51
N LYS A 73 6.03 -0.42 -7.70
CA LYS A 73 7.46 -0.69 -7.91
C LYS A 73 8.32 0.17 -7.00
N TRP A 74 8.01 1.46 -6.89
CA TRP A 74 8.72 2.35 -5.96
C TRP A 74 8.61 1.88 -4.51
N CYS A 75 7.40 1.49 -4.05
CA CYS A 75 7.19 0.98 -2.70
C CYS A 75 7.93 -0.35 -2.42
N VAL A 76 8.14 -1.17 -3.45
CA VAL A 76 8.94 -2.41 -3.38
C VAL A 76 10.42 -2.08 -3.23
N GLU A 77 10.96 -1.18 -4.07
CA GLU A 77 12.36 -0.76 -3.98
C GLU A 77 12.66 -0.07 -2.65
N GLN A 78 11.77 0.81 -2.18
CA GLN A 78 11.88 1.44 -0.87
C GLN A 78 11.95 0.41 0.26
N GLN A 79 11.15 -0.67 0.18
CA GLN A 79 11.16 -1.73 1.18
C GLN A 79 12.46 -2.56 1.16
N LYS A 80 13.13 -2.68 0.01
CA LYS A 80 14.45 -3.32 -0.10
C LYS A 80 15.57 -2.46 0.48
N ASP A 81 15.44 -1.14 0.36
CA ASP A 81 16.41 -0.18 0.87
C ASP A 81 16.30 0.04 2.40
N GLU A 82 15.19 -0.36 3.02
CA GLU A 82 15.09 -0.32 4.48
C GLU A 82 16.05 -1.34 5.11
N PRO A 83 16.92 -0.91 6.05
CA PRO A 83 17.78 -1.84 6.77
C PRO A 83 16.90 -2.86 7.51
N THR A 84 17.20 -4.14 7.32
CA THR A 84 16.51 -5.24 8.01
C THR A 84 16.45 -4.94 9.50
N LYS A 85 15.23 -4.81 10.06
CA LYS A 85 15.01 -4.66 11.51
C LYS A 85 15.61 -5.82 12.28
#